data_AF-A0AAU8PC74-F1
#
_entry.id   AF-A0AAU8PC74-F1
#
_cell.length_a   1.000
_cell.length_b   1.000
_cell.length_c   1.000
_cell.angle_alpha   90.00
_cell.angle_beta   90.00
_cell.angle_gamma   90.00
#
_symmetry.space_group_name_H-M   'P 1'
#
loop_
_entity.id
_entity.type
_entity.pdbx_description
1 polymer ?
#
loop_
_entity_poly.entity_id
_entity_poly.type
_entity_poly.pdbx_seq_one_letter_code
_entity_poly.pdbx_strand_id
1 'polypeptide(L)' 'MSPTILREKGYRFFFFSREETRMHVHVVCSDGEAKFWLLPEIELAKTII' A
#
# COMPACT_ATOMS: atom_id res chain seq x y z
N MET A 1 -7.49 11.48 -5.81
CA MET A 1 -8.07 10.68 -4.71
C MET A 1 -8.09 9.23 -5.14
N SER A 2 -7.31 8.37 -4.48
CA SER A 2 -7.34 6.93 -4.76
C SER A 2 -8.45 6.24 -3.96
N PRO A 3 -9.22 5.33 -4.59
CA PRO A 3 -10.25 4.56 -3.88
C PRO A 3 -9.60 3.70 -2.79
N THR A 4 -10.30 3.58 -1.67
CA THR A 4 -9.86 2.72 -0.57
C THR A 4 -10.39 1.31 -0.81
N ILE A 5 -9.51 0.32 -0.75
CA ILE A 5 -9.87 -1.09 -0.93
C ILE A 5 -10.36 -1.66 0.39
N LEU A 6 -9.62 -1.38 1.46
CA LEU A 6 -9.88 -1.89 2.80
C LEU A 6 -9.50 -0.85 3.84
N ARG A 7 -10.26 -0.80 4.93
CA ARG A 7 -9.89 -0.13 6.17
C ARG A 7 -10.03 -1.10 7.32
N GLU A 8 -8.96 -1.26 8.09
CA GLU A 8 -8.97 -2.12 9.27
C GLU A 8 -8.02 -1.57 10.33
N LYS A 9 -8.50 -1.44 11.58
CA LYS A 9 -7.69 -1.04 12.75
C LYS A 9 -6.80 0.20 12.53
N GLY A 10 -7.29 1.19 11.80
CA GLY A 10 -6.54 2.43 11.50
C GLY A 10 -5.61 2.34 10.28
N TYR A 11 -5.48 1.18 9.65
CA TYR A 11 -4.79 1.01 8.38
C TYR A 11 -5.75 1.22 7.21
N ARG A 12 -5.28 1.93 6.19
CA ARG A 12 -5.99 2.17 4.93
C ARG A 12 -5.20 1.58 3.77
N PHE A 13 -5.81 0.67 3.04
CA PHE A 13 -5.23 0.02 1.87
C PHE A 13 -5.76 0.63 0.57
N PHE A 14 -4.86 0.94 -0.38
CA PHE A 14 -5.23 1.54 -1.66
C PHE A 14 -4.15 1.31 -2.74
N PHE A 15 -4.46 1.69 -3.98
CA PHE A 15 -3.52 1.71 -5.11
C PHE A 15 -3.36 3.14 -5.63
N PHE A 16 -2.17 3.54 -6.06
CA PHE A 16 -2.00 4.76 -6.85
C PHE A 16 -2.31 4.48 -8.32
N SER A 17 -3.17 5.30 -8.92
CA SER A 17 -3.40 5.24 -10.35
C SER A 17 -2.14 5.65 -11.10
N ARG A 18 -1.72 4.83 -12.07
CA ARG A 18 -0.54 5.07 -12.95
C ARG A 18 0.81 5.07 -12.24
N GLU A 19 0.99 4.29 -11.18
CA GLU A 19 2.30 4.15 -10.56
C GLU A 19 3.18 3.16 -11.33
N GLU A 20 2.92 1.85 -11.21
CA GLU A 20 3.70 0.82 -11.88
C GLU A 20 2.87 -0.48 -12.04
N THR A 21 3.40 -1.44 -12.80
CA THR A 21 2.66 -2.63 -13.27
C THR A 21 2.75 -3.86 -12.37
N ARG A 22 3.76 -3.95 -11.50
CA ARG A 22 3.89 -5.05 -10.54
C ARG A 22 2.74 -5.00 -9.54
N MET A 23 2.31 -6.16 -9.06
CA MET A 23 1.23 -6.24 -8.08
C MET A 23 1.73 -5.72 -6.74
N HIS A 24 1.09 -4.66 -6.24
CA HIS A 24 1.49 -3.97 -5.03
C HIS A 24 0.32 -3.33 -4.33
N VAL A 25 0.44 -3.10 -3.03
CA VAL A 25 -0.55 -2.35 -2.23
C VAL A 25 0.14 -1.29 -1.39
N HIS A 26 -0.51 -0.14 -1.26
CA HIS A 26 -0.11 0.91 -0.33
C HIS A 26 -0.96 0.84 0.93
N VAL A 27 -0.31 1.04 2.07
CA VAL A 27 -0.90 0.98 3.39
C VAL A 27 -0.50 2.26 4.12
N VAL A 28 -1.48 3.01 4.60
CA VAL A 28 -1.26 4.20 5.43
C VAL A 28 -1.90 4.02 6.80
N CYS A 29 -1.20 4.41 7.85
CA CYS A 29 -1.72 4.52 9.22
C CYS A 29 -1.35 5.88 9.83
N SER A 30 -1.57 6.05 11.14
CA SER A 30 -1.17 7.25 11.88
C SER A 30 0.34 7.50 11.87
N ASP A 31 1.12 6.43 11.76
CA ASP A 31 2.57 6.44 12.00
C ASP A 31 3.38 6.48 10.70
N GLY A 32 2.71 6.40 9.54
CA GLY A 32 3.38 6.47 8.25
C GLY A 32 2.66 5.74 7.12
N GLU A 33 3.42 5.55 6.04
CA GLU A 33 3.00 4.92 4.80
C GLU A 33 3.99 3.82 4.40
N ALA A 34 3.45 2.69 3.93
CA ALA A 34 4.24 1.58 3.42
C ALA A 34 3.67 1.06 2.10
N LYS A 35 4.56 0.58 1.23
CA LYS A 35 4.26 -0.10 -0.01
C LYS A 35 4.77 -1.53 0.05
N PHE A 36 3.94 -2.49 -0.33
CA PHE A 36 4.29 -3.90 -0.39
C PHE A 36 4.17 -4.44 -1.81
N TRP A 37 5.13 -5.26 -2.24
CA TRP A 37 4.96 -6.16 -3.38
C TRP A 37 4.15 -7.37 -2.94
N LEU A 38 3.27 -7.88 -3.81
CA LEU A 38 2.46 -9.07 -3.53
C LEU A 38 3.01 -10.33 -4.19
N LEU A 39 3.82 -10.16 -5.23
CA LEU A 39 4.40 -11.24 -6.02
C LEU A 39 5.90 -11.02 -6.24
N PRO A 40 6.70 -12.10 -6.29
CA PRO A 40 6.31 -13.50 -6.08
C PRO A 40 5.99 -13.85 -4.62
N GLU A 41 6.51 -13.07 -3.68
CA GLU A 41 6.20 -13.13 -2.25
C GLU A 41 5.86 -11.74 -1.72
N ILE A 42 5.29 -11.69 -0.52
CA ILE A 42 4.93 -10.42 0.12
C ILE A 42 6.20 -9.77 0.68
N GLU A 43 6.60 -8.65 0.10
CA GLU A 43 7.84 -7.95 0.47
C GLU A 43 7.60 -6.47 0.69
N LEU A 44 8.30 -5.87 1.66
CA LEU A 44 8.33 -4.43 1.82
C LEU A 44 9.10 -3.78 0.67
N ALA A 45 8.42 -2.95 -0.11
CA ALA A 45 9.01 -2.22 -1.23
C ALA A 45 9.53 -0.86 -0.79
N LYS A 46 8.76 -0.16 0.05
CA LYS A 46 9.07 1.19 0.53
C LYS A 46 8.34 1.45 1.83
N THR A 47 8.97 2.21 2.72
CA THR A 47 8.34 2.77 3.92
C THR A 47 8.72 4.24 4.06
N ILE A 48 7.79 5.05 4.57
CA ILE A 48 7.98 6.45 4.96
C ILE A 48 7.38 6.57 6.35
N ILE A 49 8.24 6.94 7.32
CA ILE A 49 7.90 7.16 8.73
C ILE A 49 7.96 8.66 9.00
#